data_AF-A0A352V144-F1
#
_entry.id   AF-A0A352V144-F1
#
_cell.length_a   1.000
_cell.length_b   1.000
_cell.length_c   1.000
_cell.angle_alpha   90.00
_cell.angle_beta   90.00
_cell.angle_gamma   90.00
#
_symmetry.space_group_name_H-M   'P 1'
#
loop_
_entity.id
_entity.type
_entity.pdbx_description
1 polymer ?
#
loop_
_entity_poly.entity_id
_entity_poly.type
_entity_poly.pdbx_seq_one_letter_code
_entity_poly.pdbx_strand_id
1 'polypeptide(L)'
;VVAHFHYVMSLGAVFAIFAGFYYWFEKMFGVKYNEFLGAAHFWIMFVGVNLVFFPQHFLGLQGMPRRYVDYADGYAYWNYVSSIGYVITAVGVLVFLIMLIEAAIRRRPAVDNPWGEGATTLEWTLSSPPPHHQFNELPVVKKELVRDLIPDLAVLNGYTAEKVEGFAIDAAGEGWVVTDNDGVDDSSGETLFWSVGTMR
;
A
#
# COMPACT_ATOMS: atom_id res chain seq x y z
N VAL A 1 9.78 -11.83 13.65
CA VAL A 1 10.53 -10.84 12.83
C VAL A 1 10.44 -11.14 11.34
N VAL A 2 10.91 -12.29 10.83
CA VAL A 2 10.91 -12.58 9.38
C VAL A 2 9.50 -12.52 8.79
N ALA A 3 8.54 -13.23 9.39
CA ALA A 3 7.15 -13.24 8.93
C ALA A 3 6.54 -11.83 8.91
N HIS A 4 6.64 -11.10 10.02
CA HIS A 4 6.17 -9.71 10.15
C HIS A 4 6.78 -8.77 9.09
N PHE A 5 8.11 -8.79 8.90
CA PHE A 5 8.79 -7.95 7.91
C PHE A 5 8.26 -8.19 6.50
N HIS A 6 8.10 -9.46 6.12
CA HIS A 6 7.61 -9.80 4.79
C HIS A 6 6.14 -9.39 4.63
N TYR A 7 5.31 -9.53 5.66
CA TYR A 7 3.92 -9.11 5.59
C TYR A 7 3.74 -7.61 5.42
N VAL A 8 4.45 -6.80 6.21
CA VAL A 8 4.21 -5.36 6.22
C VAL A 8 4.99 -4.65 5.12
N MET A 9 6.28 -4.97 4.95
CA MET A 9 7.11 -4.23 3.99
C MET A 9 7.22 -4.92 2.64
N SER A 10 7.41 -6.25 2.59
CA SER A 10 7.58 -6.93 1.31
C SER A 10 6.27 -7.06 0.54
N LEU A 11 5.19 -7.55 1.15
CA LEU A 11 3.92 -7.75 0.47
C LEU A 11 3.26 -6.41 0.13
N GLY A 12 3.24 -5.46 1.07
CA GLY A 12 2.75 -4.11 0.81
C GLY A 12 3.43 -3.47 -0.40
N ALA A 13 4.76 -3.46 -0.44
CA ALA A 13 5.52 -2.89 -1.55
C ALA A 13 5.29 -3.65 -2.88
N VAL A 14 5.35 -4.98 -2.88
CA VAL A 14 5.20 -5.78 -4.11
C VAL A 14 3.79 -5.65 -4.69
N PHE A 15 2.74 -5.71 -3.87
CA PHE A 15 1.38 -5.52 -4.35
C PHE A 15 1.11 -4.09 -4.81
N ALA A 16 1.70 -3.08 -4.16
CA ALA A 16 1.63 -1.70 -4.63
C ALA A 16 2.33 -1.52 -6.00
N ILE A 17 3.47 -2.16 -6.21
CA ILE A 17 4.17 -2.16 -7.51
C ILE A 17 3.29 -2.81 -8.58
N PHE A 18 2.68 -3.97 -8.30
CA PHE A 18 1.77 -4.60 -9.26
C PHE A 18 0.51 -3.76 -9.50
N ALA A 19 -0.07 -3.16 -8.46
CA ALA A 19 -1.21 -2.27 -8.61
C ALA A 19 -0.87 -1.08 -9.52
N GLY A 20 0.27 -0.42 -9.29
CA GLY A 20 0.77 0.63 -10.17
C GLY A 20 1.04 0.13 -11.59
N PHE A 21 1.61 -1.07 -11.73
CA PHE A 21 1.84 -1.68 -13.04
C PHE A 21 0.54 -1.85 -13.81
N TYR A 22 -0.49 -2.48 -13.23
CA TYR A 22 -1.79 -2.65 -13.88
C TYR A 22 -2.48 -1.31 -14.12
N TYR A 23 -2.39 -0.37 -13.17
CA TYR A 23 -2.98 0.96 -13.27
C TYR A 23 -2.44 1.74 -14.47
N TRP A 24 -1.12 1.77 -14.66
CA TRP A 24 -0.46 2.51 -15.74
C TRP A 24 -0.08 1.67 -16.98
N PHE A 25 -0.42 0.37 -17.03
CA PHE A 25 -0.01 -0.50 -18.14
C PHE A 25 -0.46 0.03 -19.50
N GLU A 26 -1.77 0.30 -19.64
CA GLU A 26 -2.34 0.81 -20.89
C GLU A 26 -1.75 2.18 -21.26
N LYS A 27 -1.49 3.03 -20.26
CA LYS A 27 -0.91 4.37 -20.45
C LYS A 27 0.52 4.29 -20.98
N MET A 28 1.35 3.38 -20.47
CA MET A 28 2.75 3.27 -20.88
C MET A 28 2.91 2.55 -22.22
N PHE A 29 2.15 1.48 -22.46
CA PHE A 29 2.37 0.61 -23.61
C PHE A 29 1.39 0.83 -24.77
N GLY A 30 0.30 1.58 -24.55
CA GLY A 30 -0.73 1.81 -25.57
C GLY A 30 -1.53 0.57 -25.94
N VAL A 31 -1.43 -0.50 -25.14
CA VAL A 31 -2.14 -1.76 -25.38
C VAL A 31 -2.82 -2.25 -24.11
N LYS A 32 -3.98 -2.89 -24.26
CA LYS A 32 -4.72 -3.51 -23.15
C LYS A 32 -4.09 -4.83 -22.75
N TYR A 33 -3.99 -5.05 -21.44
CA TYR A 33 -3.72 -6.38 -20.91
C TYR A 33 -5.02 -7.19 -20.84
N ASN A 34 -4.89 -8.51 -20.68
CA ASN A 34 -6.03 -9.38 -20.47
C ASN A 34 -6.43 -9.40 -18.98
N GLU A 35 -7.58 -8.80 -18.66
CA GLU A 35 -8.10 -8.68 -17.29
C GLU A 35 -8.25 -10.04 -16.58
N PHE A 36 -8.63 -11.09 -17.31
CA PHE A 36 -8.73 -12.42 -16.73
C PHE A 36 -7.38 -12.95 -16.25
N LEU A 37 -6.32 -12.73 -17.04
CA LEU A 37 -4.96 -13.13 -16.63
C LEU A 37 -4.43 -12.24 -15.50
N GLY A 38 -4.75 -10.94 -15.50
CA GLY A 38 -4.41 -10.02 -14.41
C GLY A 38 -5.04 -10.43 -13.08
N ALA A 39 -6.35 -10.74 -13.10
CA ALA A 39 -7.07 -11.25 -11.93
C ALA A 39 -6.54 -12.63 -11.47
N ALA A 40 -6.23 -13.53 -12.41
CA ALA A 40 -5.64 -14.82 -12.10
C ALA A 40 -4.26 -14.67 -11.43
N HIS A 41 -3.40 -13.80 -11.97
CA HIS A 41 -2.12 -13.44 -11.34
C HIS A 41 -2.35 -12.95 -9.91
N PHE A 42 -3.25 -12.00 -9.70
CA PHE A 42 -3.53 -11.46 -8.37
C PHE A 42 -3.93 -12.57 -7.38
N TRP A 43 -4.92 -13.39 -7.71
CA TRP A 43 -5.42 -14.41 -6.78
C TRP A 43 -4.41 -15.51 -6.50
N ILE A 44 -3.71 -16.01 -7.52
CA ILE A 44 -2.68 -17.04 -7.36
C ILE A 44 -1.54 -16.49 -6.49
N MET A 45 -1.09 -15.27 -6.79
CA MET A 45 -0.02 -14.62 -6.03
C MET A 45 -0.45 -14.35 -4.58
N PHE A 46 -1.65 -13.82 -4.37
CA PHE A 46 -2.20 -13.51 -3.05
C PHE A 46 -2.32 -14.75 -2.16
N VAL A 47 -2.85 -15.85 -2.70
CA VAL A 47 -2.94 -17.12 -1.95
C VAL A 47 -1.54 -17.68 -1.70
N GLY A 48 -0.68 -17.70 -2.72
CA GLY A 48 0.68 -18.21 -2.65
C GLY A 48 1.50 -17.54 -1.56
N VAL A 49 1.59 -16.21 -1.56
CA VAL A 49 2.39 -15.47 -0.57
C VAL A 49 1.88 -15.60 0.86
N ASN A 50 0.57 -15.66 1.05
CA ASN A 50 0.00 -15.91 2.36
C ASN A 50 0.39 -17.31 2.85
N LEU A 51 0.35 -18.32 1.97
CA LEU A 51 0.85 -19.66 2.30
C LEU A 51 2.36 -19.69 2.52
N VAL A 52 3.16 -18.82 1.90
CA VAL A 52 4.60 -18.71 2.20
C VAL A 52 4.80 -18.16 3.61
N PHE A 53 4.26 -16.99 3.91
CA PHE A 53 4.68 -16.22 5.09
C PHE A 53 3.79 -16.42 6.31
N PHE A 54 2.52 -16.83 6.16
CA PHE A 54 1.65 -17.06 7.30
C PHE A 54 2.17 -18.19 8.21
N PRO A 55 2.57 -19.36 7.68
CA PRO A 55 3.16 -20.44 8.48
C PRO A 55 4.42 -20.04 9.26
N GLN A 56 5.16 -19.04 8.77
CA GLN A 56 6.37 -18.56 9.41
C GLN A 56 6.10 -17.89 10.77
N HIS A 57 4.86 -17.45 11.04
CA HIS A 57 4.45 -17.00 12.37
C HIS A 57 4.43 -18.16 13.36
N PHE A 58 3.88 -19.32 12.97
CA PHE A 58 3.85 -20.51 13.81
C PHE A 58 5.26 -21.07 14.05
N LEU A 59 6.12 -21.10 13.03
CA LEU A 59 7.52 -21.49 13.19
C LEU A 59 8.27 -20.57 14.17
N GLY A 60 8.04 -19.26 14.06
CA GLY A 60 8.61 -18.28 15.00
C GLY A 60 8.12 -18.49 16.43
N LEU A 61 6.83 -18.81 16.62
CA LEU A 61 6.24 -19.12 17.93
C LEU A 61 6.77 -20.44 18.51
N GLN A 62 7.08 -21.43 17.67
CA GLN A 62 7.72 -22.68 18.06
C GLN A 62 9.21 -22.53 18.38
N GLY A 63 9.79 -21.34 18.20
CA GLY A 63 11.18 -21.05 18.54
C GLY A 63 12.18 -21.32 17.41
N MET A 64 11.75 -21.53 16.17
CA MET A 64 12.67 -21.70 15.04
C MET A 64 13.44 -20.39 14.78
N PRO A 65 14.78 -20.37 14.95
CA PRO A 65 15.55 -19.16 14.71
C PRO A 65 15.74 -18.91 13.20
N ARG A 66 15.90 -17.63 12.83
CA ARG A 66 16.18 -17.22 11.44
C ARG A 66 17.58 -17.63 10.98
N ARG A 67 17.77 -17.75 9.66
CA ARG A 67 19.07 -17.96 8.97
C ARG A 67 19.73 -19.32 9.22
N TYR A 68 18.94 -20.34 9.51
CA TYR A 68 19.39 -21.73 9.60
C TYR A 68 19.16 -22.42 8.26
N VAL A 69 20.12 -23.26 7.86
CA VAL A 69 20.08 -24.01 6.60
C VAL A 69 19.32 -25.34 6.77
N ASP A 70 19.31 -25.87 7.99
CA ASP A 70 18.62 -27.12 8.35
C ASP A 70 17.81 -26.93 9.64
N TYR A 71 16.85 -27.81 9.90
CA TYR A 71 15.91 -27.72 11.02
C TYR A 71 15.50 -29.10 11.54
N ALA A 72 15.17 -29.18 12.83
CA ALA A 72 14.66 -30.40 13.44
C ALA A 72 13.27 -30.78 12.88
N ASP A 73 12.95 -32.08 12.88
CA ASP A 73 11.70 -32.63 12.32
C ASP A 73 10.42 -31.96 12.83
N GLY A 74 10.42 -31.44 14.06
CA GLY A 74 9.29 -30.70 14.63
C GLY A 74 8.88 -29.45 13.84
N TYR A 75 9.77 -28.90 13.01
CA TYR A 75 9.50 -27.74 12.16
C TYR A 75 9.10 -28.11 10.72
N ALA A 76 9.15 -29.39 10.36
CA ALA A 76 8.98 -29.84 8.98
C ALA A 76 7.61 -29.49 8.40
N TYR A 77 6.54 -29.62 9.18
CA TYR A 77 5.18 -29.38 8.71
C TYR A 77 4.98 -27.95 8.18
N TRP A 78 5.31 -26.93 8.97
CA TRP A 78 5.11 -25.53 8.57
C TRP A 78 6.08 -25.08 7.48
N ASN A 79 7.31 -25.63 7.45
CA ASN A 79 8.23 -25.40 6.33
C ASN A 79 7.72 -26.03 5.03
N TYR A 80 7.09 -27.21 5.09
CA TYR A 80 6.47 -27.85 3.94
C TYR A 80 5.29 -27.03 3.39
N VAL A 81 4.38 -26.57 4.26
CA VAL A 81 3.28 -25.67 3.85
C VAL A 81 3.81 -24.38 3.23
N SER A 82 4.83 -23.78 3.85
CA SER A 82 5.51 -22.58 3.31
C SER A 82 6.10 -22.82 1.93
N SER A 83 6.68 -24.01 1.70
CA SER A 83 7.25 -24.43 0.41
C SER A 83 6.18 -24.61 -0.67
N ILE A 84 5.00 -25.14 -0.31
CA ILE A 84 3.85 -25.20 -1.23
C ILE A 84 3.44 -23.78 -1.65
N GLY A 85 3.36 -22.85 -0.68
CA GLY A 85 3.07 -21.45 -0.96
C GLY A 85 4.07 -20.83 -1.95
N TYR A 86 5.35 -21.20 -1.86
CA TYR A 86 6.39 -20.74 -2.77
C TYR A 86 6.16 -21.24 -4.20
N VAL A 87 5.80 -22.52 -4.37
CA VAL A 87 5.48 -23.07 -5.70
C VAL A 87 4.26 -22.36 -6.30
N ILE A 88 3.21 -22.14 -5.51
CA ILE A 88 2.01 -21.39 -5.96
C ILE A 88 2.38 -19.97 -6.37
N THR A 89 3.21 -19.30 -5.57
CA THR A 89 3.76 -17.97 -5.87
C THR A 89 4.52 -17.95 -7.20
N ALA A 90 5.37 -18.94 -7.45
CA ALA A 90 6.10 -19.06 -8.70
C ALA A 90 5.16 -19.23 -9.90
N VAL A 91 4.07 -19.99 -9.76
CA VAL A 91 3.01 -20.08 -10.79
C VAL A 91 2.35 -18.71 -11.01
N GLY A 92 2.11 -17.93 -9.96
CA GLY A 92 1.62 -16.55 -10.09
C GLY A 92 2.51 -15.69 -10.98
N VAL A 93 3.83 -15.72 -10.75
CA VAL A 93 4.82 -15.02 -11.59
C VAL A 93 4.77 -15.49 -13.04
N LEU A 94 4.61 -16.80 -13.29
CA LEU A 94 4.46 -17.32 -14.65
C LEU A 94 3.19 -16.79 -15.34
N VAL A 95 2.06 -16.72 -14.63
CA VAL A 95 0.81 -16.14 -15.15
C VAL A 95 1.00 -14.67 -15.50
N PHE A 96 1.72 -13.91 -14.68
CA PHE A 96 2.08 -12.52 -15.01
C PHE A 96 2.89 -12.42 -16.30
N LEU A 97 3.93 -13.25 -16.47
CA LEU A 97 4.73 -13.24 -17.70
C LEU A 97 3.92 -13.65 -18.93
N ILE A 98 3.03 -14.64 -18.80
CA ILE A 98 2.11 -15.05 -19.87
C ILE A 98 1.18 -13.90 -20.26
N MET A 99 0.68 -13.14 -19.29
CA MET A 99 -0.13 -11.95 -19.54
C MET A 99 0.63 -10.90 -20.37
N LEU A 100 1.90 -10.64 -20.03
CA LEU A 100 2.73 -9.70 -20.80
C LEU A 100 2.97 -10.15 -22.23
N ILE A 101 3.29 -11.44 -22.41
CA ILE A 101 3.49 -12.03 -23.74
C ILE A 101 2.19 -11.96 -24.55
N GLU A 102 1.05 -12.29 -23.93
CA GLU A 102 -0.25 -12.21 -24.58
C GLU A 102 -0.58 -10.79 -25.04
N ALA A 103 -0.36 -9.78 -24.19
CA ALA A 103 -0.60 -8.39 -24.51
C ALA A 103 0.31 -7.91 -25.66
N ALA A 104 1.59 -8.32 -25.65
CA ALA A 104 2.57 -7.99 -26.68
C ALA A 104 2.22 -8.61 -28.06
N ILE A 105 1.61 -9.80 -28.07
CA ILE A 105 1.19 -10.49 -29.30
C ILE A 105 -0.15 -9.93 -29.81
N ARG A 106 -1.14 -9.76 -28.92
CA ARG A 106 -2.50 -9.38 -29.29
C ARG A 106 -2.65 -7.90 -29.60
N ARG A 107 -1.84 -7.04 -28.97
CA ARG A 107 -1.79 -5.58 -29.16
C ARG A 107 -3.16 -4.91 -29.27
N ARG A 108 -4.08 -5.27 -28.38
CA ARG A 108 -5.42 -4.66 -28.32
C ARG A 108 -5.25 -3.18 -28.01
N PRO A 109 -5.83 -2.25 -28.78
CA PRO A 109 -5.59 -0.82 -28.57
C PRO A 109 -6.10 -0.36 -27.21
N ALA A 110 -5.25 0.36 -26.47
CA ALA A 110 -5.62 1.02 -25.23
C ALA A 110 -6.61 2.17 -25.47
N VAL A 111 -7.32 2.55 -24.43
CA VAL A 111 -8.07 3.82 -24.39
C VAL A 111 -7.28 4.86 -23.60
N ASP A 112 -7.56 6.14 -23.85
CA ASP A 112 -6.83 7.24 -23.21
C ASP A 112 -7.02 7.24 -21.69
N ASN A 113 -8.24 6.96 -21.23
CA ASN A 113 -8.57 6.78 -19.82
C ASN A 113 -9.38 5.48 -19.60
N PRO A 114 -8.73 4.35 -19.28
CA PRO A 114 -9.41 3.08 -19.04
C PRO A 114 -10.17 3.03 -17.71
N TRP A 115 -9.88 3.94 -16.78
CA TRP A 115 -10.46 4.00 -15.44
C TRP A 115 -11.69 4.91 -15.34
N GLY A 116 -12.03 5.62 -16.42
CA GLY A 116 -13.23 6.46 -16.53
C GLY A 116 -13.17 7.74 -15.72
N GLU A 117 -14.34 8.33 -15.44
CA GLU A 117 -14.48 9.66 -14.83
C GLU A 117 -13.86 9.79 -13.43
N GLY A 118 -13.64 8.68 -12.71
CA GLY A 118 -13.01 8.68 -11.39
C GLY A 118 -11.49 8.94 -11.42
N ALA A 119 -10.84 8.74 -12.57
CA ALA A 119 -9.41 8.99 -12.75
C ALA A 119 -9.20 10.41 -13.30
N THR A 120 -9.09 11.38 -12.39
CA THR A 120 -9.14 12.82 -12.68
C THR A 120 -7.77 13.50 -12.69
N THR A 121 -6.69 12.76 -12.45
CA THR A 121 -5.33 13.27 -12.50
C THR A 121 -4.88 13.53 -13.95
N LEU A 122 -3.89 14.43 -14.13
CA LEU A 122 -3.52 14.98 -15.43
C LEU A 122 -3.07 13.92 -16.45
N GLU A 123 -2.47 12.81 -16.01
CA GLU A 123 -2.02 11.74 -16.89
C GLU A 123 -3.16 11.07 -17.69
N TRP A 124 -4.39 11.12 -17.17
CA TRP A 124 -5.59 10.57 -17.81
C TRP A 124 -6.25 11.53 -18.81
N THR A 125 -5.74 12.75 -18.92
CA THR A 125 -6.15 13.72 -19.95
C THR A 125 -5.39 13.56 -21.27
N LEU A 126 -4.32 12.75 -21.27
CA LEU A 126 -3.46 12.50 -22.41
C LEU A 126 -3.82 11.20 -23.13
N SER A 127 -3.33 11.05 -24.37
CA SER A 127 -3.45 9.79 -25.11
C SER A 127 -2.73 8.63 -24.43
N SER A 128 -3.05 7.40 -24.84
CA SER A 128 -2.32 6.17 -24.45
C SER A 128 -1.68 5.52 -25.69
N PRO A 129 -0.36 5.56 -25.87
CA PRO A 129 0.64 6.18 -25.01
C PRO A 129 0.67 7.71 -25.16
N PRO A 130 1.21 8.45 -24.18
CA PRO A 130 1.31 9.89 -24.26
C PRO A 130 2.33 10.32 -25.34
N PRO A 131 2.15 11.50 -25.95
CA PRO A 131 3.13 12.06 -26.88
C PRO A 131 4.43 12.42 -26.16
N HIS A 132 5.53 12.54 -26.92
CA HIS A 132 6.85 12.91 -26.37
C HIS A 132 6.83 14.26 -25.63
N HIS A 133 6.06 15.22 -26.13
CA HIS A 133 5.77 16.48 -25.43
C HIS A 133 4.31 16.47 -25.00
N GLN A 134 4.08 16.40 -23.69
CA GLN A 134 2.77 16.08 -23.11
C GLN A 134 1.78 17.25 -23.19
N PHE A 135 2.23 18.47 -22.91
CA PHE A 135 1.36 19.65 -22.85
C PHE A 135 2.04 20.83 -23.55
N ASN A 136 1.40 21.37 -24.60
CA ASN A 136 1.87 22.59 -25.27
C ASN A 136 1.62 23.85 -24.42
N GLU A 137 0.58 23.82 -23.59
CA GLU A 137 0.22 24.86 -22.63
C GLU A 137 0.11 24.23 -21.24
N LEU A 138 0.61 24.90 -20.20
CA LEU A 138 0.60 24.36 -18.85
C LEU A 138 -0.84 24.17 -18.35
N PRO A 139 -1.23 22.96 -17.90
CA PRO A 139 -2.57 22.73 -17.39
C PRO A 139 -2.78 23.52 -16.09
N VAL A 140 -3.87 24.29 -16.02
CA VAL A 140 -4.28 25.02 -14.82
C VAL A 140 -5.20 24.14 -13.99
N VAL A 141 -4.69 23.63 -12.86
CA VAL A 141 -5.48 22.84 -11.92
C VAL A 141 -6.30 23.77 -11.03
N LYS A 142 -7.63 23.66 -11.10
CA LYS A 142 -8.54 24.36 -10.20
C LYS A 142 -8.88 23.44 -9.03
N LYS A 143 -8.70 23.93 -7.79
CA LYS A 143 -9.15 23.22 -6.59
C LYS A 143 -10.61 23.59 -6.34
N GLU A 144 -11.46 22.59 -6.15
CA GLU A 144 -12.83 22.78 -5.66
C GLU A 144 -12.85 22.54 -4.15
N LEU A 145 -13.53 23.41 -3.41
CA LEU A 145 -13.73 23.22 -1.98
C LEU A 145 -14.71 22.06 -1.77
N VAL A 146 -14.19 20.90 -1.37
CA VAL A 146 -15.03 19.72 -1.07
C VAL A 146 -15.80 19.89 0.24
N ARG A 147 -15.11 20.35 1.28
CA ARG A 147 -15.67 20.68 2.59
C ARG A 147 -14.82 21.75 3.25
N ASP A 148 -15.46 22.77 3.79
CA ASP A 148 -14.81 23.68 4.71
C ASP A 148 -14.66 23.00 6.08
N LEU A 149 -13.43 22.73 6.49
CA LEU A 149 -13.14 22.18 7.81
C LEU A 149 -13.01 23.29 8.86
N ILE A 150 -12.92 24.57 8.48
CA ILE A 150 -12.77 25.69 9.42
C ILE A 150 -13.85 25.69 10.52
N PRO A 151 -15.13 25.39 10.26
CA PRO A 151 -16.14 25.27 11.31
C PRO A 151 -15.84 24.15 12.32
N ASP A 152 -15.34 23.01 11.86
CA ASP A 152 -14.98 21.87 12.72
C ASP A 152 -13.73 22.20 13.55
N LEU A 153 -12.78 22.90 12.94
CA LEU A 153 -11.55 23.39 13.58
C LEU A 153 -11.81 24.48 14.61
N ALA A 154 -12.80 25.34 14.37
CA ALA A 154 -13.19 26.40 15.29
C ALA A 154 -13.76 25.84 16.61
N VAL A 155 -14.43 24.68 16.59
CA VAL A 155 -14.86 23.97 17.81
C VAL A 155 -13.66 23.59 18.67
N LEU A 156 -12.52 23.30 18.05
CA LEU A 156 -11.27 22.97 18.72
C LEU A 156 -10.40 24.21 18.98
N ASN A 157 -10.96 25.44 18.88
CA ASN A 157 -10.20 26.70 18.98
C ASN A 157 -8.98 26.76 18.04
N GLY A 158 -9.07 26.16 16.85
CA GLY A 158 -7.98 26.13 15.86
C GLY A 158 -6.93 25.05 16.09
N TYR A 159 -7.12 24.17 17.08
CA TYR A 159 -6.19 23.07 17.34
C TYR A 159 -6.66 21.77 16.68
N THR A 160 -5.83 21.21 15.80
CA THR A 160 -6.00 19.85 15.27
C THR A 160 -5.05 18.91 15.97
N ALA A 161 -5.59 17.96 16.73
CA ALA A 161 -4.84 16.76 17.04
C ALA A 161 -4.86 15.87 15.79
N GLU A 162 -3.80 15.94 14.98
CA GLU A 162 -3.64 15.04 13.83
C GLU A 162 -3.46 13.60 14.32
N LYS A 163 -2.73 13.42 15.42
CA LYS A 163 -2.38 12.10 15.96
C LYS A 163 -2.07 12.17 17.46
N VAL A 164 -2.66 11.26 18.24
CA VAL A 164 -2.22 11.05 19.63
C VAL A 164 -0.96 10.19 19.62
N GLU A 165 0.16 10.79 19.98
CA GLU A 165 1.47 10.13 20.05
C GLU A 165 1.68 9.41 21.37
N GLY A 166 1.07 9.91 22.44
CA GLY A 166 1.25 9.34 23.77
C GLY A 166 0.19 9.78 24.77
N PHE A 167 0.11 9.02 25.85
CA PHE A 167 -0.69 9.34 27.03
C PHE A 167 0.18 9.14 28.27
N ALA A 168 0.19 10.12 29.16
CA ALA A 168 0.92 10.09 30.42
C ALA A 168 0.02 10.52 31.57
N ILE A 169 0.34 10.06 32.79
CA ILE A 169 -0.26 10.55 34.03
C ILE A 169 0.88 11.12 34.87
N ASP A 170 0.75 12.36 35.31
CA ASP A 170 1.77 12.98 36.15
C ASP A 170 1.65 12.58 37.62
N ALA A 171 2.58 13.07 38.45
CA ALA A 171 2.62 12.77 39.87
C ALA A 171 1.40 13.32 40.65
N ALA A 172 0.66 14.28 40.10
CA ALA A 172 -0.56 14.82 40.67
C ALA A 172 -1.82 14.05 40.22
N GLY A 173 -1.67 13.04 39.35
CA GLY A 173 -2.77 12.26 38.80
C GLY A 173 -3.46 12.94 37.61
N GLU A 174 -2.86 13.97 37.02
CA GLU A 174 -3.39 14.62 35.83
C GLU A 174 -3.00 13.82 34.58
N GLY A 175 -3.99 13.52 33.74
CA GLY A 175 -3.80 12.85 32.46
C GLY A 175 -3.38 13.86 31.39
N TRP A 176 -2.35 13.51 30.63
CA TRP A 176 -1.77 14.31 29.56
C TRP A 176 -1.81 13.53 28.25
N VAL A 177 -2.33 14.14 27.21
CA VAL A 177 -2.24 13.67 25.82
C VAL A 177 -1.11 14.41 25.13
N VAL A 178 -0.26 13.66 24.43
CA VAL A 178 0.89 14.16 23.68
C VAL A 178 0.60 14.08 22.18
N THR A 179 0.78 15.19 21.48
CA THR A 179 0.65 15.32 20.02
C THR A 179 1.77 16.24 19.51
N ASP A 180 2.12 16.12 18.23
CA ASP A 180 2.88 17.11 17.47
C ASP A 180 1.93 18.05 16.69
N ASN A 181 2.47 19.16 16.17
CA ASN A 181 1.73 20.17 15.37
C ASN A 181 2.04 20.10 13.85
N ASP A 182 2.42 18.94 13.34
CA ASP A 182 2.78 18.76 11.93
C ASP A 182 1.62 19.09 10.94
N GLY A 183 0.38 19.08 11.41
CA GLY A 183 -0.82 19.39 10.63
C GLY A 183 -1.22 20.87 10.48
N VAL A 184 -0.43 21.84 10.96
CA VAL A 184 -0.75 23.29 10.89
C VAL A 184 0.32 24.10 10.16
N ASP A 185 -0.04 25.31 9.69
CA ASP A 185 0.78 26.14 8.79
C ASP A 185 2.20 26.47 9.31
N ASP A 186 2.42 26.43 10.63
CA ASP A 186 3.73 26.64 11.25
C ASP A 186 4.58 25.37 11.40
N SER A 187 3.97 24.17 11.34
CA SER A 187 4.56 22.81 11.26
C SER A 187 5.93 22.69 11.96
N SER A 188 6.04 23.23 13.16
CA SER A 188 7.31 23.33 13.88
C SER A 188 7.80 22.00 14.44
N GLY A 189 6.93 20.98 14.46
CA GLY A 189 7.19 19.69 15.10
C GLY A 189 7.22 19.81 16.62
N GLU A 190 6.58 20.86 17.16
CA GLU A 190 6.55 21.11 18.60
C GLU A 190 5.65 20.09 19.30
N THR A 191 6.17 19.51 20.37
CA THR A 191 5.40 18.61 21.23
C THR A 191 4.42 19.42 22.07
N LEU A 192 3.13 19.23 21.81
CA LEU A 192 2.04 19.83 22.55
C LEU A 192 1.53 18.87 23.63
N PHE A 193 1.37 19.40 24.85
CA PHE A 193 0.81 18.68 25.98
C PHE A 193 -0.59 19.20 26.27
N TRP A 194 -1.57 18.31 26.21
CA TRP A 194 -2.97 18.61 26.48
C TRP A 194 -3.40 17.94 27.76
N SER A 195 -3.74 18.72 28.78
CA SER A 195 -4.41 18.19 29.95
C SER A 195 -5.80 17.69 29.55
N VAL A 196 -6.07 16.43 29.88
CA VAL A 196 -7.40 15.82 29.73
C VAL A 196 -8.11 15.65 31.07
N GLY A 197 -7.58 16.27 32.12
CA GLY A 197 -8.14 16.29 33.47
C GLY A 197 -7.58 15.21 34.40
N THR A 198 -8.03 15.25 35.65
CA THR A 198 -7.57 14.33 36.71
C THR A 198 -8.10 12.93 36.45
N MET A 199 -7.18 11.97 36.30
CA MET A 199 -7.50 10.56 36.20
C MET A 199 -7.61 9.98 37.61
N ARG A 200 -8.81 9.53 37.98
CA ARG A 200 -9.08 8.82 39.25
C ARG A 200 -8.82 7.34 39.13
#